data_AF-A0A4R5JU69-F1
#
_entry.id   AF-A0A4R5JU69-F1
#
_cell.length_a   1.000
_cell.length_b   1.000
_cell.length_c   1.000
_cell.angle_alpha   90.00
_cell.angle_beta   90.00
_cell.angle_gamma   90.00
#
_symmetry.space_group_name_H-M   'P 1'
#
loop_
_entity.id
_entity.type
_entity.pdbx_description
1 polymer ?
#
loop_
_entity_poly.entity_id
_entity_poly.type
_entity_poly.pdbx_seq_one_letter_code
_entity_poly.pdbx_strand_id
1 'polypeptide(L)'
;MKRAPLLWWLIPAVALGYALFAGHAALVRERPLLPLNFNHQVHGKVNCLTCHHDYADHSPSPPSGERTCLLCHKKTPGLAVRIEQDFHALCRDCHLKKVQVIHAAGPVRECKGCHVVPALSGVE
;
A
#
# COMPACT_ATOMS: atom_id res chain seq x y z
N MET A 1 47.83 20.07 9.98
CA MET A 1 46.73 19.65 9.10
C MET A 1 45.41 19.92 9.81
N LYS A 2 44.69 20.99 9.44
CA LYS A 2 43.39 21.31 10.03
C LYS A 2 42.39 20.30 9.50
N ARG A 3 42.02 19.30 10.30
CA ARG A 3 40.86 18.45 9.99
C ARG A 3 39.66 19.39 9.97
N ALA A 4 39.23 19.83 8.79
CA ALA A 4 37.93 20.47 8.64
C ALA A 4 36.93 19.54 9.34
N PRO A 5 36.14 20.04 10.31
CA PRO A 5 35.35 19.15 11.13
C PRO A 5 34.34 18.48 10.20
N LEU A 6 34.49 17.18 10.00
CA LEU A 6 33.57 16.32 9.25
C LEU A 6 32.09 16.63 9.61
N LEU A 7 31.88 17.05 10.86
CA LEU A 7 30.65 17.59 11.44
C LEU A 7 29.96 18.69 10.60
N TRP A 8 30.71 19.56 9.92
CA TRP A 8 30.16 20.69 9.17
C TRP A 8 29.51 20.25 7.85
N TRP A 9 29.92 19.09 7.32
CA TRP A 9 29.28 18.46 6.16
C TRP A 9 28.15 17.50 6.56
N LEU A 10 28.19 16.96 7.78
CA LEU A 10 27.15 16.05 8.28
C LEU A 10 25.80 16.76 8.44
N ILE A 11 25.78 17.98 8.99
CA ILE A 11 24.54 18.74 9.21
C ILE A 11 23.77 18.99 7.90
N PRO A 12 24.36 19.61 6.85
CA PRO A 12 23.65 19.83 5.59
C PRO A 12 23.30 18.52 4.87
N ALA A 13 24.14 17.49 4.97
CA ALA A 13 23.84 16.17 4.38
C ALA A 13 22.63 15.51 5.05
N VAL A 14 22.55 15.54 6.37
CA VAL A 14 21.40 15.02 7.13
C VAL A 14 20.14 15.84 6.83
N ALA A 15 20.24 17.17 6.79
CA ALA A 15 19.11 18.04 6.46
C ALA A 15 18.56 17.76 5.06
N LEU A 16 19.44 17.61 4.06
CA LEU A 16 19.05 17.25 2.70
C LEU A 16 18.41 15.85 2.66
N GLY A 17 19.02 14.87 3.32
CA GLY A 17 18.47 13.51 3.39
C GLY A 17 17.07 13.47 4.00
N TYR A 18 16.85 14.22 5.10
CA TYR A 18 15.54 14.36 5.71
C TYR A 18 14.52 15.03 4.79
N ALA A 19 14.90 16.12 4.11
CA ALA A 19 14.03 16.83 3.18
C ALA A 19 13.60 15.93 2.01
N LEU A 20 14.53 15.16 1.44
CA LEU A 20 14.23 14.20 0.37
C LEU A 20 13.28 13.10 0.85
N PHE A 21 13.53 12.55 2.04
CA PHE A 21 12.68 11.51 2.62
C PHE A 21 11.27 12.03 2.90
N ALA A 22 11.14 13.18 3.58
CA ALA A 22 9.86 13.78 3.91
C ALA A 22 9.08 14.20 2.64
N GLY A 23 9.78 14.78 1.65
CA GLY A 23 9.20 15.14 0.36
C GLY A 23 8.69 13.92 -0.41
N HIS A 24 9.48 12.85 -0.49
CA HIS A 24 9.05 11.59 -1.10
C HIS A 24 7.80 11.03 -0.41
N ALA A 25 7.81 10.96 0.92
CA ALA A 25 6.69 10.40 1.68
C ALA A 25 5.40 11.22 1.52
N ALA A 26 5.50 12.55 1.45
CA ALA A 26 4.37 13.42 1.15
C ALA A 26 3.83 13.19 -0.27
N LEU A 27 4.71 13.12 -1.28
CA LEU A 27 4.31 12.89 -2.68
C LEU A 27 3.61 11.54 -2.86
N VAL A 28 4.13 10.47 -2.26
CA VAL A 28 3.49 9.15 -2.31
C VAL A 28 2.12 9.18 -1.64
N ARG A 29 1.98 9.91 -0.53
CA ARG A 29 0.70 10.08 0.16
C ARG A 29 -0.35 10.77 -0.70
N GLU A 30 0.02 11.74 -1.53
CA GLU A 30 -0.94 12.44 -2.38
C GLU A 30 -1.18 11.72 -3.73
N ARG A 31 -0.28 10.83 -4.15
CA ARG A 31 -0.38 10.05 -5.39
C ARG A 31 -1.73 9.31 -5.51
N PRO A 32 -2.48 9.47 -6.61
CA PRO A 32 -3.66 8.66 -6.87
C PRO A 32 -3.30 7.17 -6.91
N LEU A 33 -4.17 6.33 -6.36
CA LEU A 33 -4.02 4.89 -6.43
C LEU A 33 -4.65 4.37 -7.72
N LEU A 34 -4.05 3.31 -8.27
CA LEU A 34 -4.68 2.57 -9.35
C LEU A 34 -5.96 1.94 -8.83
N PRO A 35 -7.12 2.18 -9.47
CA PRO A 35 -8.36 1.59 -9.02
C PRO A 35 -8.28 0.07 -9.19
N LEU A 36 -9.01 -0.62 -8.33
CA LEU A 36 -9.10 -2.07 -8.30
C LEU A 36 -10.55 -2.44 -8.06
N ASN A 37 -10.97 -3.56 -8.65
CA ASN A 37 -12.30 -4.11 -8.39
C ASN A 37 -12.16 -5.26 -7.38
N PHE A 38 -12.53 -5.02 -6.12
CA PHE A 38 -12.49 -6.05 -5.09
C PHE A 38 -13.89 -6.62 -4.85
N ASN A 39 -14.05 -7.91 -5.10
CA ASN A 39 -15.32 -8.62 -4.92
C ASN A 39 -15.29 -9.49 -3.66
N HIS A 40 -16.06 -9.13 -2.62
CA HIS A 40 -16.16 -9.91 -1.39
C HIS A 40 -16.77 -11.30 -1.58
N GLN A 41 -17.65 -11.50 -2.58
CA GLN A 41 -18.33 -12.78 -2.79
C GLN A 41 -17.34 -13.89 -3.15
N VAL A 42 -16.34 -13.59 -3.97
CA VAL A 42 -15.30 -14.56 -4.36
C VAL A 42 -14.22 -14.74 -3.27
N HIS A 43 -14.19 -13.87 -2.27
CA HIS A 43 -13.28 -13.95 -1.12
C HIS A 43 -13.97 -14.46 0.15
N GLY A 44 -15.27 -14.79 0.12
CA GLY A 44 -16.06 -15.15 1.32
C GLY A 44 -15.62 -16.42 2.06
N LYS A 45 -14.70 -17.21 1.48
CA LYS A 45 -14.06 -18.37 2.12
C LYS A 45 -12.78 -18.01 2.88
N VAL A 46 -12.31 -16.77 2.79
CA VAL A 46 -11.16 -16.25 3.53
C VAL A 46 -11.68 -15.65 4.84
N ASN A 47 -11.01 -15.95 5.96
CA ASN A 47 -11.36 -15.35 7.24
C ASN A 47 -11.28 -13.82 7.14
N CYS A 48 -12.35 -13.11 7.53
CA CYS A 48 -12.46 -11.66 7.48
C CYS A 48 -11.25 -10.95 8.11
N LEU A 49 -10.73 -11.48 9.22
CA LEU A 49 -9.58 -10.93 9.95
C LEU A 49 -8.24 -11.08 9.21
N THR A 50 -8.19 -11.88 8.14
CA THR A 50 -7.00 -11.97 7.27
C THR A 50 -6.80 -10.67 6.48
N CYS A 51 -7.91 -10.03 6.07
CA CYS A 51 -7.87 -8.79 5.30
C CYS A 51 -8.13 -7.58 6.21
N HIS A 52 -9.16 -7.68 7.05
CA HIS A 52 -9.48 -6.68 8.06
C HIS A 52 -8.62 -6.91 9.32
N HIS A 53 -7.31 -6.72 9.17
CA HIS A 53 -6.36 -6.81 10.26
C HIS A 53 -6.51 -5.67 11.27
N ASP A 54 -7.25 -4.61 10.92
CA ASP A 54 -7.55 -3.45 11.78
C ASP A 54 -8.33 -3.81 13.05
N TYR A 55 -9.11 -4.91 13.02
CA TYR A 55 -9.75 -5.46 14.22
C TYR A 55 -8.73 -6.04 15.22
N ALA A 56 -7.60 -6.56 14.72
CA ALA A 56 -6.56 -7.18 15.54
C ALA A 56 -5.47 -6.18 15.95
N ASP A 57 -5.23 -5.14 15.16
CA ASP A 57 -4.15 -4.17 15.38
C ASP A 57 -4.49 -3.08 16.42
N HIS A 58 -5.65 -3.15 17.07
CA HIS A 58 -6.14 -2.12 17.98
C HIS A 58 -6.09 -0.72 17.35
N SER A 59 -6.42 -0.63 16.07
CA SER A 59 -6.42 0.64 15.35
C SER A 59 -7.20 1.70 16.15
N PRO A 60 -6.64 2.90 16.40
CA PRO A 60 -7.32 3.94 17.17
C PRO A 60 -8.56 4.49 16.47
N SER A 61 -8.80 4.06 15.21
CA SER A 61 -10.03 4.34 14.49
C SER A 61 -10.92 3.09 14.58
N PRO A 62 -12.17 3.22 15.06
CA PRO A 62 -13.07 2.08 15.20
C PRO A 62 -13.22 1.36 13.85
N PRO A 63 -13.25 0.02 13.84
CA PRO A 63 -13.40 -0.75 12.61
C PRO A 63 -14.79 -0.48 12.04
N SER A 64 -14.86 0.33 10.99
CA SER A 64 -16.09 0.63 10.27
C SER A 64 -15.91 0.29 8.79
N GLY A 65 -16.97 -0.25 8.18
CA GLY A 65 -17.00 -0.52 6.74
C GLY A 65 -16.89 0.74 5.86
N GLU A 66 -16.87 1.93 6.47
CA GLU A 66 -16.71 3.22 5.81
C GLU A 66 -15.23 3.60 5.61
N ARG A 67 -14.28 2.95 6.32
CA ARG A 67 -12.84 3.13 6.08
C ARG A 67 -12.36 2.10 5.08
N THR A 68 -12.03 2.54 3.87
CA THR A 68 -11.35 1.66 2.90
C THR A 68 -9.92 1.39 3.37
N CYS A 69 -9.42 0.18 3.11
CA CYS A 69 -8.04 -0.21 3.42
C CYS A 69 -7.04 0.84 2.89
N LEU A 70 -7.33 1.37 1.70
CA LEU A 70 -6.54 2.39 1.02
C LEU A 70 -6.47 3.70 1.81
N LEU A 71 -7.60 4.21 2.32
CA LEU A 71 -7.62 5.43 3.13
C LEU A 71 -6.80 5.26 4.42
N CYS A 72 -6.78 4.05 4.98
CA CYS A 72 -5.95 3.76 6.14
C CYS A 72 -4.47 3.83 5.82
N HIS A 73 -4.05 3.09 4.80
CA HIS A 73 -2.65 3.04 4.40
C HIS A 73 -2.15 4.36 3.79
N LYS A 74 -3.03 5.27 3.37
CA LYS A 74 -2.64 6.64 2.97
C LYS A 74 -2.61 7.64 4.12
N LYS A 75 -3.12 7.31 5.32
CA LYS A 75 -3.26 8.29 6.41
C LYS A 75 -1.92 8.79 6.94
N THR A 76 -0.92 7.92 7.06
CA THR A 76 0.40 8.28 7.59
C THR A 76 1.48 8.14 6.53
N PRO A 77 2.54 8.97 6.54
CA PRO A 77 3.62 8.87 5.57
C PRO A 77 4.29 7.48 5.56
N GLY A 78 4.47 6.88 6.74
CA GLY A 78 5.09 5.56 6.89
C GLY A 78 4.27 4.41 6.28
N LEU A 79 2.94 4.48 6.34
CA LEU A 79 2.06 3.51 5.66
C LEU A 79 1.96 3.81 4.15
N ALA A 80 1.93 5.09 3.77
CA ALA A 80 1.76 5.48 2.38
C ALA A 80 2.92 4.99 1.50
N VAL A 81 4.16 5.12 1.98
CA VAL A 81 5.36 4.69 1.23
C VAL A 81 5.42 3.17 0.99
N ARG A 82 4.74 2.37 1.82
CA ARG A 82 4.69 0.90 1.69
C ARG A 82 3.41 0.38 1.05
N ILE A 83 2.49 1.25 0.66
CA ILE A 83 1.15 0.83 0.23
C ILE A 83 1.20 -0.20 -0.92
N GLU A 84 2.07 0.01 -1.91
CA GLU A 84 2.24 -0.97 -2.99
C GLU A 84 2.73 -2.33 -2.48
N GLN A 85 3.74 -2.32 -1.59
CA GLN A 85 4.29 -3.54 -1.01
C GLN A 85 3.27 -4.26 -0.13
N ASP A 86 2.59 -3.55 0.77
CA ASP A 86 1.62 -4.11 1.71
C ASP A 86 0.47 -4.80 0.96
N PHE A 87 -0.13 -4.14 -0.02
CA PHE A 87 -1.26 -4.69 -0.76
C PHE A 87 -0.84 -5.80 -1.72
N HIS A 88 0.34 -5.74 -2.34
CA HIS A 88 0.85 -6.87 -3.13
C HIS A 88 1.21 -8.06 -2.24
N ALA A 89 1.79 -7.84 -1.07
CA ALA A 89 2.06 -8.92 -0.12
C ALA A 89 0.77 -9.58 0.39
N LEU A 90 -0.28 -8.79 0.66
CA LEU A 90 -1.57 -9.32 1.08
C LEU A 90 -2.29 -10.07 -0.06
N CYS A 91 -2.51 -9.40 -1.19
CA CYS A 91 -3.38 -9.88 -2.26
C CYS A 91 -2.66 -10.89 -3.17
N ARG A 92 -1.55 -10.48 -3.79
CA ARG A 92 -0.85 -11.29 -4.79
C ARG A 92 -0.23 -12.52 -4.15
N ASP A 93 0.38 -12.42 -2.98
CA ASP A 93 1.04 -13.58 -2.38
C ASP A 93 0.03 -14.60 -1.85
N CYS A 94 -1.17 -14.17 -1.40
CA CYS A 94 -2.28 -15.08 -1.12
C CYS A 94 -2.70 -15.86 -2.38
N HIS A 95 -2.89 -15.16 -3.50
CA HIS A 95 -3.20 -15.82 -4.78
C HIS A 95 -2.08 -16.77 -5.23
N LEU A 96 -0.82 -16.35 -5.11
CA LEU A 96 0.34 -17.15 -5.48
C LEU A 96 0.39 -18.46 -4.69
N LYS A 97 0.15 -18.41 -3.37
CA LYS A 97 0.09 -19.62 -2.52
C LYS A 97 -0.99 -20.59 -3.00
N LYS A 98 -2.14 -20.08 -3.43
CA LYS A 98 -3.23 -20.92 -3.98
C LYS A 98 -2.86 -21.54 -5.32
N VAL A 99 -2.24 -20.78 -6.22
CA VAL A 99 -1.75 -21.29 -7.52
C VAL A 99 -0.69 -22.38 -7.33
N GLN A 100 0.23 -22.21 -6.37
CA GLN A 100 1.30 -23.18 -6.08
C GLN A 100 0.77 -24.56 -5.67
N VAL A 101 -0.45 -24.62 -5.13
CA VAL A 101 -1.13 -25.87 -4.75
C VAL A 101 -2.27 -26.22 -5.72
N ILE A 102 -2.26 -25.65 -6.92
CA ILE A 102 -3.21 -25.96 -8.01
C ILE A 102 -4.68 -25.68 -7.61
N HIS A 103 -4.90 -24.63 -6.81
CA HIS A 103 -6.24 -24.12 -6.53
C HIS A 103 -6.58 -22.92 -7.41
N ALA A 104 -7.88 -22.75 -7.68
CA ALA A 104 -8.39 -21.52 -8.29
C ALA A 104 -8.03 -20.32 -7.41
N ALA A 105 -7.50 -19.28 -8.05
CA ALA A 105 -7.02 -18.07 -7.41
C ALA A 105 -7.20 -16.87 -8.34
N GLY A 106 -7.11 -15.66 -7.79
CA GLY A 106 -7.03 -14.46 -8.61
C GLY A 106 -5.67 -14.31 -9.31
N PRO A 107 -5.48 -13.20 -10.06
CA PRO A 107 -4.29 -13.00 -10.87
C PRO A 107 -3.02 -12.78 -10.02
N VAL A 108 -1.89 -13.25 -10.56
CA VAL A 108 -0.55 -13.21 -9.91
C VAL A 108 0.57 -12.66 -10.80
N ARG A 109 0.35 -12.56 -12.12
CA ARG A 109 1.39 -12.24 -13.13
C ARG A 109 1.01 -11.09 -14.07
N GLU A 110 -0.09 -10.39 -13.80
CA GLU A 110 -0.51 -9.25 -14.61
C GLU A 110 -1.13 -8.15 -13.74
N CYS A 111 -0.61 -6.93 -13.87
CA CYS A 111 -1.10 -5.78 -13.09
C CYS A 111 -2.56 -5.48 -13.41
N LYS A 112 -2.95 -5.57 -14.69
CA LYS A 112 -4.31 -5.32 -15.19
C LYS A 112 -5.35 -6.34 -14.73
N GLY A 113 -4.93 -7.50 -14.22
CA GLY A 113 -5.85 -8.50 -13.67
C GLY A 113 -6.46 -8.05 -12.34
N CYS A 114 -5.73 -7.23 -11.56
CA CYS A 114 -6.22 -6.62 -10.33
C CYS A 114 -6.64 -5.16 -10.52
N HIS A 115 -5.84 -4.40 -11.27
CA HIS A 115 -6.05 -2.98 -11.48
C HIS A 115 -6.89 -2.75 -12.73
N VAL A 116 -8.05 -2.15 -12.52
CA VAL A 116 -8.89 -1.69 -13.62
C VAL A 116 -8.39 -0.32 -14.02
N VAL A 117 -8.27 -0.07 -15.33
CA VAL A 117 -8.26 1.31 -15.80
C VAL A 117 -9.68 1.81 -15.54
N PRO A 118 -9.89 2.94 -14.84
CA PRO A 118 -11.22 3.52 -14.82
C PRO A 118 -11.57 3.73 -16.29
N ALA A 119 -12.62 3.05 -16.79
CA ALA A 119 -13.13 3.33 -18.12
C ALA A 119 -13.27 4.84 -18.17
N LEU A 120 -12.67 5.50 -19.17
CA LEU A 120 -13.13 6.82 -19.55
C LEU A 120 -14.62 6.62 -19.77
N SER A 121 -15.41 7.04 -18.78
CA SER A 121 -16.83 6.81 -18.72
C SER A 121 -17.41 7.39 -20.01
N GLY A 122 -17.72 6.49 -20.94
CA GLY A 122 -18.37 6.80 -22.19
C GLY A 122 -19.66 7.53 -21.86
N VAL A 123 -19.74 8.75 -22.35
CA VAL A 123 -21.01 9.34 -22.73
C VAL A 123 -21.55 8.48 -23.87
N GLU A 124 -22.53 7.63 -23.59
CA GLU A 124 -23.57 7.18 -24.51
C GLU A 124 -24.87 6.95 -23.72
#